data_AF-A0A1F9Q8V3-F1
#
_entry.id   AF-A0A1F9Q8V3-F1
#
_cell.length_a   1.000
_cell.length_b   1.000
_cell.length_c   1.000
_cell.angle_alpha   90.00
_cell.angle_beta   90.00
_cell.angle_gamma   90.00
#
_symmetry.space_group_name_H-M   'P 1'
#
loop_
_entity.id
_entity.type
_entity.pdbx_description
1 polymer ?
#
loop_
_entity_poly.entity_id
_entity_poly.type
_entity_poly.pdbx_seq_one_letter_code
_entity_poly.pdbx_strand_id
1 'polypeptide(L)'
;MAASFLGSIERGERKLSVLTLDKLSRVLNTQASDLMTPQSKKNSEAWERKAIYLIKSQPDNAKEPMFKILDCAVKSFKPAK
;
A
#
# COMPACT_ATOMS: atom_id res chain seq x y z
N MET A 1 -9.05 11.89 -21.31
CA MET A 1 -9.47 12.37 -19.98
C MET A 1 -9.13 13.86 -19.94
N ALA A 2 -10.05 14.74 -19.51
CA ALA A 2 -9.76 16.17 -19.44
C ALA A 2 -8.79 16.48 -18.28
N ALA A 3 -7.84 17.38 -18.48
CA ALA A 3 -6.86 17.74 -17.44
C ALA A 3 -7.53 18.30 -16.16
N SER A 4 -8.62 19.06 -16.33
CA SER A 4 -9.45 19.56 -15.23
C SER A 4 -10.07 18.45 -14.37
N PHE A 5 -10.45 17.34 -15.00
CA PHE A 5 -11.02 16.19 -14.31
C PHE A 5 -9.98 15.47 -13.43
N LEU A 6 -8.76 15.29 -13.93
CA LEU A 6 -7.66 14.69 -13.17
C LEU A 6 -7.25 15.58 -11.98
N GLY A 7 -7.16 16.90 -12.19
CA GLY A 7 -6.81 17.83 -11.11
C GLY A 7 -7.80 17.83 -9.94
N SER A 8 -9.11 17.70 -10.20
CA SER A 8 -10.11 17.56 -9.13
C SER A 8 -10.05 16.24 -8.39
N ILE A 9 -9.54 15.18 -9.03
CA ILE A 9 -9.29 13.89 -8.36
C ILE A 9 -8.09 14.02 -7.42
N GLU A 10 -6.98 14.60 -7.89
CA GLU A 10 -5.75 14.76 -7.10
C GLU A 10 -5.95 15.62 -5.85
N ARG A 11 -6.83 16.62 -5.92
CA ARG A 11 -7.20 17.47 -4.77
C ARG A 11 -8.24 16.83 -3.82
N GLY A 12 -8.74 15.64 -4.14
CA GLY A 12 -9.76 14.95 -3.33
C GLY A 12 -11.17 15.53 -3.46
N GLU A 13 -11.40 16.47 -4.39
CA GLU A 13 -12.71 17.10 -4.65
C GLU A 13 -13.69 16.11 -5.30
N ARG A 14 -13.16 15.07 -5.97
CA ARG A 14 -13.97 14.09 -6.70
C ARG A 14 -13.49 12.66 -6.46
N LYS A 15 -14.43 11.79 -6.08
CA LYS A 15 -14.18 10.34 -5.99
C LYS A 15 -14.09 9.71 -7.38
N LEU A 16 -13.11 8.83 -7.56
CA LEU A 16 -12.92 8.01 -8.77
C LEU A 16 -13.91 6.84 -8.79
N SER A 17 -14.39 6.48 -9.98
CA SER A 17 -15.04 5.18 -10.17
C SER A 17 -14.01 4.06 -10.26
N VAL A 18 -14.39 2.83 -9.91
CA VAL A 18 -13.52 1.64 -9.97
C VAL A 18 -12.92 1.45 -11.37
N LEU A 19 -13.73 1.66 -12.41
CA LEU A 19 -13.30 1.53 -13.80
C LEU A 19 -12.29 2.61 -14.20
N THR A 20 -12.37 3.80 -13.61
CA THR A 20 -11.38 4.87 -13.85
C THR A 20 -10.09 4.59 -13.09
N LEU A 21 -10.19 4.06 -11.86
CA LEU A 21 -9.04 3.65 -11.06
C LEU A 21 -8.23 2.55 -11.76
N ASP A 22 -8.89 1.52 -12.32
CA ASP A 22 -8.22 0.45 -13.09
C ASP A 22 -7.54 0.99 -14.37
N LYS A 23 -8.17 1.94 -15.06
CA LYS A 23 -7.54 2.59 -16.21
C LYS A 23 -6.27 3.35 -15.82
N LEU A 24 -6.33 4.09 -14.71
CA LEU A 24 -5.18 4.85 -14.21
C LEU A 24 -4.05 3.92 -13.74
N SER A 25 -4.37 2.85 -13.02
CA SER A 25 -3.35 1.90 -12.52
C SER A 25 -2.60 1.22 -13.65
N ARG A 26 -3.28 0.85 -14.74
CA ARG A 26 -2.63 0.28 -15.94
C ARG A 26 -1.72 1.27 -16.66
N VAL A 27 -2.18 2.52 -16.83
CA VAL A 27 -1.39 3.57 -17.51
C VAL A 27 -0.14 3.94 -16.70
N LEU A 28 -0.27 4.00 -15.37
CA LEU A 28 0.83 4.33 -14.47
C LEU A 28 1.72 3.12 -14.11
N ASN A 29 1.36 1.93 -14.58
CA ASN A 29 2.02 0.67 -14.24
C ASN A 29 2.15 0.44 -12.72
N THR A 30 1.07 0.71 -11.98
CA THR A 30 0.98 0.53 -10.51
C THR A 30 -0.22 -0.34 -10.14
N GLN A 31 -0.31 -0.79 -8.89
CA GLN A 31 -1.54 -1.44 -8.42
C GLN A 31 -2.59 -0.39 -8.05
N ALA A 32 -3.87 -0.70 -8.29
CA ALA A 32 -4.98 0.19 -7.91
C ALA A 32 -5.00 0.51 -6.40
N SER A 33 -4.56 -0.44 -5.56
CA SER A 33 -4.38 -0.23 -4.12
C SER A 33 -3.35 0.86 -3.81
N ASP A 34 -2.28 0.94 -4.59
CA ASP A 34 -1.20 1.91 -4.36
C ASP A 34 -1.67 3.35 -4.65
N LEU A 35 -2.63 3.52 -5.55
CA LEU A 35 -3.28 4.80 -5.84
C LEU A 35 -4.30 5.21 -4.77
N MET A 36 -4.85 4.25 -4.03
CA MET A 36 -5.82 4.49 -2.94
C MET A 36 -5.14 4.70 -1.59
N THR A 37 -3.88 4.26 -1.47
CA THR A 37 -3.13 4.36 -0.21
C THR A 37 -2.45 5.73 -0.18
N PRO A 38 -2.70 6.57 0.83
CA PRO A 38 -1.94 7.81 0.99
C PRO A 38 -0.46 7.47 1.04
N GLN A 39 0.33 8.06 0.13
CA GLN A 39 1.78 7.90 0.11
C GLN A 39 2.32 8.44 1.44
N SER A 40 2.55 7.54 2.40
CA SER A 40 3.18 7.91 3.66
C SER A 40 4.62 8.30 3.30
N LYS A 41 5.00 9.55 3.53
CA LYS A 41 6.40 10.02 3.42
C LYS A 41 7.33 9.38 4.46
N LYS A 42 6.95 8.25 5.08
CA LYS A 42 7.88 7.51 5.92
C LYS A 42 8.93 6.90 5.01
N ASN A 43 10.13 7.44 5.09
CA ASN A 43 11.32 6.75 4.62
C ASN A 43 11.38 5.42 5.36
N SER A 44 10.87 4.37 4.72
CA SER A 44 10.91 3.03 5.29
C SER A 44 12.38 2.68 5.52
N GLU A 45 12.72 2.26 6.73
CA GLU A 45 14.11 1.95 7.08
C GLU A 45 14.60 0.77 6.23
N ALA A 46 15.92 0.63 6.06
CA ALA A 46 16.48 -0.42 5.21
C ALA A 46 16.02 -1.83 5.63
N TRP A 47 15.82 -2.06 6.93
CA TRP A 47 15.35 -3.33 7.46
C TRP A 47 13.85 -3.58 7.19
N GLU A 48 13.01 -2.53 7.21
CA GLU A 48 11.58 -2.64 6.90
C GLU A 48 11.38 -3.08 5.45
N ARG A 49 12.11 -2.47 4.51
CA ARG A 49 12.11 -2.87 3.09
C ARG A 49 12.54 -4.33 2.91
N LYS A 50 13.57 -4.76 3.64
CA LYS A 50 14.03 -6.15 3.64
C LYS A 50 12.97 -7.10 4.19
N ALA A 51 12.29 -6.75 5.27
CA ALA A 51 11.21 -7.54 5.85
C ALA A 51 10.03 -7.68 4.88
N ILE A 52 9.59 -6.57 4.26
CA ILE A 52 8.51 -6.58 3.25
C ILE A 52 8.86 -7.50 2.08
N TYR A 53 10.10 -7.41 1.58
CA TYR A 53 10.56 -8.27 0.49
C TYR A 53 10.48 -9.75 0.87
N LEU A 54 11.00 -10.13 2.04
CA LEU A 54 11.01 -11.53 2.50
C LEU A 54 9.59 -12.11 2.67
N ILE A 55 8.63 -11.29 3.11
CA ILE A 55 7.23 -11.69 3.24
C ILE A 55 6.59 -11.84 1.85
N LYS A 56 6.81 -10.88 0.94
CA LYS A 56 6.25 -10.91 -0.42
C LYS A 56 6.76 -12.07 -1.26
N SER A 57 8.00 -12.52 -1.03
CA SER A 57 8.61 -13.61 -1.79
C SER A 57 8.13 -15.01 -1.37
N GLN A 58 7.34 -15.14 -0.30
CA GLN A 58 6.81 -16.43 0.14
C GLN A 58 5.61 -16.89 -0.70
N PRO A 59 5.35 -18.21 -0.78
CA PRO A 59 4.10 -18.73 -1.33
C PRO A 59 2.89 -18.32 -0.47
N ASP A 60 1.71 -18.24 -1.07
CA ASP A 60 0.51 -17.69 -0.42
C ASP A 60 0.11 -18.43 0.86
N ASN A 61 0.30 -19.75 0.89
CA ASN A 61 0.06 -20.58 2.08
C ASN A 61 0.96 -20.25 3.27
N ALA A 62 2.12 -19.64 3.03
CA ALA A 62 3.08 -19.25 4.06
C ALA A 62 2.91 -17.79 4.53
N LYS A 63 2.20 -16.95 3.77
CA LYS A 63 1.98 -15.54 4.13
C LYS A 63 1.10 -15.40 5.36
N GLU A 64 0.00 -16.14 5.44
CA GLU A 64 -0.97 -16.01 6.54
C GLU A 64 -0.35 -16.36 7.92
N PRO A 65 0.41 -17.47 8.09
CA PRO A 65 1.14 -17.73 9.33
C PRO A 65 2.14 -16.62 9.70
N MET A 66 2.87 -16.07 8.72
CA MET A 66 3.84 -14.99 8.95
C MET A 66 3.17 -13.72 9.46
N PHE A 67 2.02 -13.35 8.88
CA PHE A 67 1.25 -12.20 9.37
C PHE A 67 0.74 -12.41 10.79
N LYS A 68 0.29 -13.63 11.15
CA LYS A 68 -0.11 -13.95 12.53
C LYS A 68 1.04 -13.80 13.53
N ILE A 69 2.24 -14.23 13.17
CA ILE A 69 3.43 -14.09 14.02
C ILE A 69 3.77 -12.61 14.23
N LEU A 70 3.77 -11.81 13.15
CA LEU A 70 4.02 -10.37 13.22
C LEU A 70 2.97 -9.65 14.08
N ASP A 71 1.70 -9.98 13.89
CA ASP A 71 0.60 -9.41 14.67
C ASP A 71 0.74 -9.74 16.17
N CYS A 72 1.09 -10.97 16.53
CA CYS A 72 1.39 -11.35 17.90
C CYS A 72 2.58 -10.56 18.46
N ALA A 73 3.69 -10.48 17.71
CA ALA A 73 4.89 -9.78 18.16
C ALA A 73 4.62 -8.29 18.40
N VAL A 74 3.86 -7.63 17.51
CA VAL A 74 3.47 -6.22 17.65
C VAL A 74 2.56 -6.02 18.86
N LYS A 75 1.56 -6.88 19.07
CA LYS A 75 0.68 -6.81 20.25
C LYS A 75 1.42 -7.01 21.57
N SER A 76 2.47 -7.83 21.57
CA SER A 76 3.31 -8.08 22.74
C SER A 76 4.37 -6.99 22.97
N PHE A 77 4.65 -6.14 21.97
CA PHE A 77 5.64 -5.09 22.09
C PHE A 77 5.13 -3.94 22.96
N LYS A 78 5.76 -3.76 24.13
CA LYS A 78 5.56 -2.59 24.98
C LYS A 78 6.77 -1.66 24.78
N PRO A 79 6.60 -0.47 24.17
CA PRO A 79 7.71 0.47 24.04
C PRO A 79 8.18 0.89 25.42
N ALA A 80 9.52 0.90 25.62
CA ALA A 80 10.11 1.45 26.83
C ALA A 80 9.76 2.95 26.93
N LYS A 81 9.32 3.38 28.12
CA LYS A 81 8.96 4.78 28.42
C LYS A 81 10.18 5.69 28.43
#